data_AF-A0A7X8C351-F1
#
_entry.id   AF-A0A7X8C351-F1
#
_cell.length_a   1.000
_cell.length_b   1.000
_cell.length_c   1.000
_cell.angle_alpha   90.00
_cell.angle_beta   90.00
_cell.angle_gamma   90.00
#
_symmetry.space_group_name_H-M   'P 1'
#
loop_
_entity.id
_entity.type
_entity.pdbx_description
1 polymer ?
#
loop_
_entity_poly.entity_id
_entity_poly.type
_entity_poly.pdbx_seq_one_letter_code
_entity_poly.pdbx_strand_id
1 'polypeptide(L)'
;MKHKHTNLGQILWQLTLLFVLLVALYFSLMVLSYTIPIEKIAVNLHYSLETIASETKRWSVMGEFKGTKLDTFTDNLIFNKLTNQEELSAIQAAMWNNGYERYWLGDIAVLRPMLMFMSYKHIRYLNIFLVFIVFYFSMTKVEKAISRTYAYLLMTMLLLIHFWIFPLSLQYTPVFIISLLGIVAVIAIHQRYGYRLSKMVLLFFTIGSVTNFFDLLTVPLLTFAFPWMIYFVLVNQHHRRHFKHNLSETVILGWTWFMGYGLTWASKWSIGSVILKDNSFANVANQIALRTGGKTDEVLDAIEIIKNMWKILLPKTAMIILVVWLIILLVQSFKGVKSYQHWLSTTPLLMVALVPFVWVFILKNHNFHHAYFTYRLFIITLFSVYTYLYLNLNQRNE
;
A
#
# COMPACT_ATOMS: atom_id res chain seq x y z
N MET A 1 -18.38 -20.39 -23.80
CA MET A 1 -17.74 -21.08 -22.65
C MET A 1 -18.71 -21.09 -21.48
N LYS A 2 -19.14 -22.26 -21.00
CA LYS A 2 -20.00 -22.36 -19.80
C LYS A 2 -19.26 -21.73 -18.62
N HIS A 3 -19.75 -20.60 -18.11
CA HIS A 3 -19.32 -20.05 -16.83
C HIS A 3 -19.62 -21.11 -15.76
N LYS A 4 -18.60 -21.86 -15.34
CA LYS A 4 -18.69 -22.73 -14.17
C LYS A 4 -19.05 -21.80 -13.01
N HIS A 5 -20.29 -21.85 -12.54
CA HIS A 5 -20.74 -21.05 -11.41
C HIS A 5 -19.76 -21.26 -10.27
N THR A 6 -19.01 -20.21 -9.92
CA THR A 6 -18.06 -20.29 -8.83
C THR A 6 -18.85 -20.46 -7.55
N ASN A 7 -18.70 -21.62 -6.90
CA ASN A 7 -19.40 -21.92 -5.66
C ASN A 7 -18.85 -21.00 -4.56
N LEU A 8 -19.71 -20.16 -3.96
CA LEU A 8 -19.34 -19.24 -2.89
C LEU A 8 -18.66 -19.98 -1.72
N GLY A 9 -19.16 -21.16 -1.35
CA GLY A 9 -18.56 -22.00 -0.31
C GLY A 9 -17.13 -22.42 -0.65
N GLN A 10 -16.84 -22.70 -1.93
CA GLN A 10 -15.48 -23.02 -2.37
C GLN A 10 -14.55 -21.81 -2.25
N ILE A 11 -15.02 -20.61 -2.58
CA ILE A 11 -14.22 -19.37 -2.46
C ILE A 11 -13.94 -19.08 -0.98
N LEU A 12 -14.96 -19.19 -0.11
CA LEU A 12 -14.81 -18.97 1.33
C LEU A 12 -13.81 -19.96 1.93
N TRP A 13 -13.92 -21.25 1.59
CA TRP A 13 -12.95 -22.25 2.02
C TRP A 13 -11.51 -21.93 1.55
N GLN A 14 -11.35 -21.52 0.29
CA GLN A 14 -10.04 -21.11 -0.23
C GLN A 14 -9.48 -19.89 0.50
N LEU A 15 -10.32 -18.90 0.84
CA LEU A 15 -9.91 -17.74 1.63
C LEU A 15 -9.49 -18.15 3.05
N THR A 16 -10.24 -19.03 3.71
CA THR A 16 -9.89 -19.54 5.04
C THR A 16 -8.55 -20.27 5.02
N LEU A 17 -8.35 -21.21 4.09
CA LEU A 17 -7.08 -21.92 3.95
C LEU A 17 -5.92 -20.97 3.66
N LEU A 18 -6.11 -20.03 2.73
CA LEU A 18 -5.12 -19.01 2.40
C LEU A 18 -4.76 -18.17 3.62
N PHE A 19 -5.74 -17.74 4.40
CA PHE A 19 -5.53 -16.95 5.60
C PHE A 19 -4.70 -17.70 6.65
N VAL A 20 -5.06 -18.97 6.94
CA VAL A 20 -4.32 -19.80 7.89
C VAL A 20 -2.87 -19.99 7.44
N LEU A 21 -2.64 -20.26 6.15
CA LEU A 21 -1.29 -20.41 5.59
C LEU A 21 -0.47 -19.11 5.68
N LEU A 22 -1.08 -17.96 5.38
CA LEU A 22 -0.41 -16.66 5.47
C LEU A 22 -0.02 -16.33 6.91
N VAL A 23 -0.94 -16.51 7.88
CA VAL A 23 -0.65 -16.25 9.30
C VAL A 23 0.44 -17.19 9.83
N ALA A 24 0.37 -18.49 9.49
CA ALA A 24 1.40 -19.45 9.86
C ALA A 24 2.77 -19.08 9.27
N LEU A 25 2.80 -18.63 8.01
CA LEU A 25 4.01 -18.14 7.35
C LEU A 25 4.57 -16.91 8.06
N TYR A 26 3.75 -15.89 8.31
CA TYR A 26 4.18 -14.65 8.98
C TYR A 26 4.75 -14.92 10.36
N PHE A 27 4.05 -15.72 11.17
CA PHE A 27 4.50 -16.12 12.49
C PHE A 27 5.84 -16.87 12.41
N SER A 28 5.95 -17.86 11.51
CA SER A 28 7.17 -18.65 11.34
C SER A 28 8.35 -17.78 10.90
N LEU A 29 8.15 -16.87 9.94
CA LEU A 29 9.19 -15.93 9.48
C LEU A 29 9.69 -15.04 10.62
N MET A 30 8.77 -14.52 11.45
CA MET A 30 9.14 -13.72 12.62
C MET A 30 9.94 -14.54 13.63
N VAL A 31 9.47 -15.73 14.01
CA VAL A 31 10.18 -16.61 14.95
C VAL A 31 11.56 -16.96 14.41
N LEU A 32 11.66 -17.42 13.17
CA LEU A 32 12.94 -17.76 12.53
C LEU A 32 13.91 -16.59 12.54
N SER A 33 13.44 -15.37 12.30
CA SER A 33 14.29 -14.18 12.34
C SER A 33 14.95 -13.98 13.72
N TYR A 34 14.21 -14.24 14.80
CA TYR A 34 14.70 -14.13 16.18
C TYR A 34 15.51 -15.35 16.65
N THR A 35 15.53 -16.46 15.89
CA THR A 35 16.49 -17.55 16.14
C THR A 35 17.91 -17.23 15.71
N ILE A 36 18.11 -16.21 14.86
CA ILE A 36 19.45 -15.75 14.46
C ILE A 36 20.12 -15.14 15.70
N PRO A 37 21.26 -15.67 16.16
CA PRO A 37 21.96 -15.14 17.34
C PRO A 37 22.37 -13.68 17.16
N ILE A 38 22.27 -12.88 18.23
CA ILE A 38 22.53 -11.44 18.19
C ILE A 38 23.99 -11.14 17.77
N GLU A 39 24.92 -12.01 18.13
CA GLU A 39 26.35 -11.90 17.83
C GLU A 39 26.60 -11.89 16.32
N LYS A 40 25.78 -12.62 15.54
CA LYS A 40 25.91 -12.66 14.07
C LYS A 40 25.48 -11.37 13.39
N ILE A 41 24.65 -10.55 14.04
CA ILE A 41 24.16 -9.29 13.47
C ILE A 41 24.76 -8.06 14.17
N ALA A 42 25.43 -8.23 15.32
CA ALA A 42 25.87 -7.16 16.21
C ALA A 42 26.71 -6.08 15.50
N VAL A 43 27.69 -6.48 14.67
CA VAL A 43 28.56 -5.54 13.96
C VAL A 43 27.76 -4.66 12.98
N ASN A 44 26.98 -5.28 12.10
CA ASN A 44 26.16 -4.54 11.14
C ASN A 44 25.05 -3.74 11.81
N LEU A 45 24.48 -4.25 12.90
CA LEU A 45 23.47 -3.56 13.71
C LEU A 45 24.05 -2.31 14.37
N HIS A 46 25.25 -2.39 14.93
CA HIS A 46 25.96 -1.25 15.51
C HIS A 46 26.20 -0.14 14.47
N TYR A 47 26.83 -0.46 13.34
CA TYR A 47 27.01 0.51 12.24
C TYR A 47 25.70 1.07 11.71
N SER A 48 24.64 0.26 11.71
CA SER A 48 23.32 0.71 11.30
C SER A 48 22.74 1.75 12.25
N LEU A 49 22.83 1.50 13.56
CA LEU A 49 22.35 2.43 14.59
C LEU A 49 23.15 3.73 14.58
N GLU A 50 24.48 3.69 14.39
CA GLU A 50 25.30 4.90 14.23
C GLU A 50 24.90 5.72 12.99
N THR A 51 24.70 5.04 11.85
CA THR A 51 24.21 5.70 10.63
C THR A 51 22.86 6.37 10.87
N ILE A 52 21.92 5.68 11.50
CA ILE A 52 20.59 6.23 11.80
C ILE A 52 20.66 7.39 12.79
N ALA A 53 21.53 7.31 13.80
CA ALA A 53 21.70 8.34 14.82
C ALA A 53 22.34 9.62 14.27
N SER A 54 23.26 9.50 13.31
CA SER A 54 23.90 10.63 12.64
C SER A 54 23.01 11.35 11.62
N GLU A 55 21.96 10.69 11.12
CA GLU A 55 21.01 11.30 10.20
C GLU A 55 20.01 12.22 10.92
N THR A 56 19.77 13.41 10.36
CA THR A 56 18.70 14.30 10.84
C THR A 56 17.36 13.55 10.83
N LYS A 57 16.62 13.56 11.94
CA LYS A 57 15.33 12.85 11.99
C LYS A 57 14.29 13.53 11.08
N ARG A 58 13.65 12.74 10.22
CA ARG A 58 12.60 13.17 9.27
C ARG A 58 13.01 14.38 8.42
N TRP A 59 14.13 14.27 7.73
CA TRP A 59 14.63 15.28 6.81
C TRP A 59 13.98 15.16 5.42
N SER A 60 13.97 16.25 4.65
CA SER A 60 13.48 16.31 3.26
C SER A 60 14.62 16.07 2.28
N VAL A 61 14.46 15.12 1.35
CA VAL A 61 15.47 14.86 0.31
C VAL A 61 15.69 16.07 -0.60
N MET A 62 14.61 16.81 -0.90
CA MET A 62 14.67 18.11 -1.55
C MET A 62 14.21 19.18 -0.54
N GLY A 63 15.17 19.93 0.02
CA GLY A 63 15.02 20.84 1.17
C GLY A 63 13.60 21.36 1.45
N GLU A 64 13.08 22.27 0.62
CA GLU A 64 11.79 22.93 0.84
C GLU A 64 10.56 22.08 0.49
N PHE A 65 10.75 20.99 -0.27
CA PHE A 65 9.66 20.14 -0.73
C PHE A 65 9.27 19.14 0.35
N LYS A 66 8.31 19.52 1.19
CA LYS A 66 7.76 18.68 2.28
C LYS A 66 7.33 17.27 1.84
N GLY A 67 6.91 17.09 0.58
CA GLY A 67 6.55 15.78 0.03
C GLY A 67 7.73 14.81 -0.13
N THR A 68 8.97 15.29 0.03
CA THR A 68 10.19 14.48 -0.02
C THR A 68 10.73 14.09 1.35
N LYS A 69 9.94 14.31 2.41
CA LYS A 69 10.33 13.98 3.78
C LYS A 69 10.34 12.47 4.02
N LEU A 70 11.46 11.96 4.51
CA LEU A 70 11.63 10.56 4.92
C LEU A 70 11.08 10.34 6.34
N ASP A 71 10.76 9.08 6.68
CA ASP A 71 10.34 8.71 8.04
C ASP A 71 11.43 7.95 8.81
N THR A 72 12.64 8.54 8.86
CA THR A 72 13.81 7.94 9.52
C THR A 72 13.62 7.72 11.02
N PHE A 73 12.62 8.35 11.65
CA PHE A 73 12.21 8.03 13.01
C PHE A 73 11.70 6.59 13.13
N THR A 74 10.89 6.16 12.17
CA THR A 74 10.31 4.81 12.19
C THR A 74 11.36 3.77 11.83
N ASP A 75 12.29 4.10 10.94
CA ASP A 75 13.45 3.24 10.66
C ASP A 75 14.30 3.02 11.92
N ASN A 76 14.56 4.08 12.70
CA ASN A 76 15.20 3.96 14.02
C ASN A 76 14.40 3.05 14.97
N LEU A 77 13.08 3.20 15.00
CA LEU A 77 12.21 2.38 15.83
C LEU A 77 12.24 0.90 15.44
N ILE A 78 12.30 0.59 14.14
CA ILE A 78 12.44 -0.78 13.63
C ILE A 78 13.80 -1.35 14.09
N PHE A 79 14.89 -0.61 13.90
CA PHE A 79 16.24 -1.07 14.24
C PHE A 79 16.46 -1.32 15.73
N ASN A 80 15.91 -0.47 16.60
CA ASN A 80 15.99 -0.69 18.04
C ASN A 80 15.29 -1.98 18.49
N LYS A 81 14.37 -2.54 17.70
CA LYS A 81 13.67 -3.80 18.01
C LYS A 81 14.41 -5.05 17.56
N LEU A 82 15.40 -4.91 16.69
CA LEU A 82 16.19 -6.03 16.18
C LEU A 82 17.12 -6.63 17.25
N THR A 83 17.35 -5.94 18.37
CA THR A 83 18.25 -6.36 19.44
C THR A 83 17.64 -7.41 20.39
N ASN A 84 16.30 -7.47 20.53
CA ASN A 84 15.62 -8.25 21.57
C ASN A 84 16.17 -7.93 22.99
N GLN A 85 16.15 -6.66 23.39
CA GLN A 85 16.76 -6.17 24.65
C GLN A 85 16.21 -6.86 25.92
N GLU A 86 14.98 -7.36 25.85
CA GLU A 86 14.29 -8.03 26.96
C GLU A 86 14.70 -9.51 27.11
N GLU A 87 15.66 -9.99 26.31
CA GLU A 87 16.16 -11.38 26.33
C GLU A 87 15.05 -12.45 26.22
N LEU A 88 13.97 -12.12 25.52
CA LEU A 88 12.82 -13.01 25.35
C LEU A 88 13.17 -14.22 24.47
N SER A 89 12.45 -15.33 24.68
CA SER A 89 12.52 -16.45 23.74
C SER A 89 12.11 -16.02 22.33
N ALA A 90 12.61 -16.70 21.28
CA ALA A 90 12.29 -16.32 19.89
C ALA A 90 10.78 -16.25 19.59
N ILE A 91 9.98 -17.11 20.24
CA ILE A 91 8.52 -17.12 20.13
C ILE A 91 7.90 -15.86 20.75
N GLN A 92 8.37 -15.46 21.93
CA GLN A 92 7.92 -14.24 22.60
C GLN A 92 8.41 -12.99 21.86
N ALA A 93 9.69 -12.94 21.49
CA ALA A 93 10.30 -11.84 20.75
C ALA A 93 9.61 -11.59 19.41
N ALA A 94 9.19 -12.65 18.71
CA ALA A 94 8.41 -12.52 17.47
C ALA A 94 7.11 -11.73 17.66
N MET A 95 6.50 -11.80 18.85
CA MET A 95 5.25 -11.13 19.17
C MET A 95 5.43 -9.83 19.96
N TRP A 96 6.58 -9.64 20.60
CA TRP A 96 6.88 -8.50 21.45
C TRP A 96 7.44 -7.33 20.64
N ASN A 97 6.72 -6.20 20.65
CA ASN A 97 7.07 -5.04 19.83
C ASN A 97 7.25 -3.75 20.65
N ASN A 98 7.48 -3.87 21.97
CA ASN A 98 7.81 -2.78 22.89
C ASN A 98 6.89 -1.53 22.73
N GLY A 99 5.60 -1.69 22.99
CA GLY A 99 4.54 -0.67 22.86
C GLY A 99 3.93 -0.55 21.45
N TYR A 100 4.28 -1.45 20.53
CA TYR A 100 3.74 -1.50 19.16
C TYR A 100 3.21 -2.91 18.81
N GLU A 101 2.68 -3.61 19.81
CA GLU A 101 2.12 -4.97 19.72
C GLU A 101 1.00 -5.07 18.67
N ARG A 102 0.40 -3.92 18.33
CA ARG A 102 -0.63 -3.79 17.29
C ARG A 102 -0.15 -4.15 15.88
N TYR A 103 1.14 -4.02 15.58
CA TYR A 103 1.70 -4.33 14.26
C TYR A 103 2.49 -5.63 14.28
N TRP A 104 2.58 -6.28 13.11
CA TRP A 104 3.45 -7.42 12.90
C TRP A 104 4.93 -7.03 12.82
N LEU A 105 5.24 -5.86 12.25
CA LEU A 105 6.63 -5.42 11.96
C LEU A 105 7.38 -6.44 11.09
N GLY A 106 6.74 -6.85 9.98
CA GLY A 106 7.29 -7.84 9.04
C GLY A 106 8.65 -7.47 8.46
N ASP A 107 9.07 -6.20 8.52
CA ASP A 107 10.43 -5.78 8.19
C ASP A 107 11.49 -6.54 8.99
N ILE A 108 11.21 -6.89 10.25
CA ILE A 108 12.14 -7.63 11.11
C ILE A 108 12.49 -9.00 10.51
N ALA A 109 11.50 -9.68 9.92
CA ALA A 109 11.68 -10.96 9.26
C ALA A 109 12.65 -10.89 8.06
N VAL A 110 12.80 -9.71 7.47
CA VAL A 110 13.72 -9.46 6.35
C VAL A 110 15.06 -8.91 6.86
N LEU A 111 15.02 -7.93 7.76
CA LEU A 111 16.18 -7.18 8.22
C LEU A 111 17.13 -8.02 9.07
N ARG A 112 16.65 -8.88 9.99
CA ARG A 112 17.56 -9.71 10.80
C ARG A 112 18.43 -10.63 9.92
N PRO A 113 17.88 -11.38 8.95
CA PRO A 113 18.71 -12.13 8.01
C PRO A 113 19.69 -11.26 7.22
N MET A 114 19.25 -10.09 6.73
CA MET A 114 20.12 -9.19 5.96
C MET A 114 21.28 -8.63 6.78
N LEU A 115 21.06 -8.33 8.07
CA LEU A 115 22.09 -7.82 8.97
C LEU A 115 23.21 -8.82 9.25
N MET A 116 23.06 -10.10 8.91
CA MET A 116 24.20 -11.03 8.94
C MET A 116 25.25 -10.67 7.88
N PHE A 117 24.86 -9.96 6.82
CA PHE A 117 25.71 -9.70 5.65
C PHE A 117 25.98 -8.21 5.42
N MET A 118 25.07 -7.33 5.80
CA MET A 118 25.16 -5.92 5.42
C MET A 118 24.46 -4.98 6.41
N SER A 119 24.97 -3.75 6.54
CA SER A 119 24.39 -2.70 7.39
C SER A 119 23.24 -1.94 6.70
N TYR A 120 22.48 -1.15 7.47
CA TYR A 120 21.37 -0.31 7.03
C TYR A 120 21.68 0.54 5.78
N LYS A 121 22.87 1.13 5.70
CA LYS A 121 23.31 1.90 4.52
C LYS A 121 23.30 1.04 3.25
N HIS A 122 23.81 -0.18 3.33
CA HIS A 122 23.85 -1.13 2.22
C HIS A 122 22.45 -1.70 1.91
N ILE A 123 21.61 -1.90 2.94
CA ILE A 123 20.20 -2.28 2.76
C ILE A 123 19.45 -1.21 1.96
N ARG A 124 19.61 0.08 2.31
CA ARG A 124 19.03 1.20 1.54
C ARG A 124 19.55 1.23 0.11
N TYR A 125 20.83 0.96 -0.09
CA TYR A 125 21.40 0.89 -1.43
C TYR A 125 20.77 -0.25 -2.25
N LEU A 126 20.59 -1.43 -1.68
CA LEU A 126 19.90 -2.55 -2.33
C LEU A 126 18.43 -2.22 -2.63
N ASN A 127 17.74 -1.55 -1.70
CA ASN A 127 16.36 -1.12 -1.90
C ASN A 127 16.22 -0.20 -3.12
N ILE A 128 17.24 0.61 -3.46
CA ILE A 128 17.20 1.45 -4.66
C ILE A 128 17.05 0.55 -5.89
N PHE A 129 17.91 -0.44 -6.06
CA PHE A 129 17.82 -1.38 -7.19
C PHE A 129 16.49 -2.12 -7.19
N LEU A 130 16.07 -2.66 -6.04
CA LEU A 130 14.82 -3.43 -5.94
C LEU A 130 13.61 -2.59 -6.38
N VAL A 131 13.47 -1.38 -5.84
CA VAL A 131 12.35 -0.48 -6.15
C VAL A 131 12.35 -0.08 -7.61
N PHE A 132 13.50 0.29 -8.18
CA PHE A 132 13.58 0.70 -9.59
C PHE A 132 13.39 -0.48 -10.56
N ILE A 133 13.84 -1.69 -10.22
CA ILE A 133 13.59 -2.91 -11.01
C ILE A 133 12.09 -3.24 -11.01
N VAL A 134 11.46 -3.27 -9.84
CA VAL A 134 10.03 -3.55 -9.71
C VAL A 134 9.21 -2.46 -10.41
N PHE A 135 9.61 -1.20 -10.31
CA PHE A 135 9.02 -0.08 -11.05
C PHE A 135 9.11 -0.30 -12.57
N TYR A 136 10.32 -0.50 -13.10
CA TYR A 136 10.54 -0.71 -14.53
C TYR A 136 9.70 -1.89 -15.04
N PHE A 137 9.77 -3.03 -14.36
CA PHE A 137 9.01 -4.22 -14.73
C PHE A 137 7.51 -3.97 -14.72
N SER A 138 6.99 -3.29 -13.69
CA SER A 138 5.57 -2.95 -13.60
C SER A 138 5.12 -2.04 -14.74
N MET A 139 5.92 -1.02 -15.08
CA MET A 139 5.60 -0.12 -16.20
C MET A 139 5.59 -0.87 -17.53
N THR A 140 6.56 -1.77 -17.78
CA THR A 140 6.56 -2.58 -19.01
C THR A 140 5.37 -3.52 -19.10
N LYS A 141 4.90 -4.07 -17.96
CA LYS A 141 3.69 -4.91 -17.92
C LYS A 141 2.44 -4.08 -18.22
N VAL A 142 2.31 -2.89 -17.65
CA VAL A 142 1.20 -1.97 -17.91
C VAL A 142 1.19 -1.51 -19.37
N GLU A 143 2.35 -1.14 -19.93
CA GLU A 143 2.47 -0.73 -21.33
C GLU A 143 1.97 -1.83 -22.28
N LYS A 144 2.40 -3.07 -22.05
CA LYS A 144 2.03 -4.22 -22.88
C LYS A 144 0.57 -4.64 -22.73
N ALA A 145 -0.02 -4.46 -21.54
CA ALA A 145 -1.38 -4.92 -21.24
C ALA A 145 -2.47 -3.88 -21.51
N ILE A 146 -2.15 -2.59 -21.43
CA ILE A 146 -3.09 -1.48 -21.57
C ILE A 146 -2.65 -0.56 -22.71
N SER A 147 -1.64 0.27 -22.47
CA SER A 147 -1.03 1.14 -23.48
C SER A 147 0.19 1.86 -22.91
N ARG A 148 1.06 2.35 -23.80
CA ARG A 148 2.17 3.25 -23.43
C ARG A 148 1.70 4.52 -22.74
N THR A 149 0.61 5.13 -23.23
CA THR A 149 0.02 6.34 -22.62
C THR A 149 -0.39 6.09 -21.18
N TYR A 150 -1.05 4.96 -20.91
CA TYR A 150 -1.50 4.64 -19.55
C TYR A 150 -0.33 4.29 -18.61
N ALA A 151 0.73 3.65 -19.12
CA ALA A 151 1.96 3.44 -18.37
C ALA A 151 2.63 4.77 -17.96
N TYR A 152 2.71 5.74 -18.88
CA TYR A 152 3.23 7.08 -18.56
C TYR A 152 2.32 7.86 -17.60
N LEU A 153 1.01 7.68 -17.68
CA LEU A 153 0.07 8.26 -16.73
C LEU A 153 0.36 7.74 -15.32
N LEU A 154 0.44 6.41 -15.15
CA LEU A 154 0.79 5.78 -13.88
C LEU A 154 2.17 6.25 -13.39
N MET A 155 3.19 6.24 -14.26
CA MET A 155 4.53 6.75 -13.92
C MET A 155 4.48 8.18 -13.38
N THR A 156 3.70 9.05 -14.02
CA THR A 156 3.53 10.43 -13.53
C THR A 156 2.87 10.46 -12.15
N MET A 157 1.83 9.66 -11.93
CA MET A 157 1.19 9.56 -10.62
C MET A 157 2.18 9.12 -9.53
N LEU A 158 3.06 8.17 -9.84
CA LEU A 158 4.13 7.74 -8.93
C LEU A 158 5.15 8.85 -8.66
N LEU A 159 5.53 9.61 -9.69
CA LEU A 159 6.44 10.76 -9.56
C LEU A 159 5.85 11.85 -8.65
N LEU A 160 4.55 12.12 -8.74
CA LEU A 160 3.85 13.11 -7.88
C LEU A 160 3.87 12.73 -6.38
N ILE A 161 3.93 11.44 -6.06
CA ILE A 161 4.11 10.97 -4.68
C ILE A 161 5.58 10.77 -4.29
N HIS A 162 6.50 11.21 -5.15
CA HIS A 162 7.95 11.11 -4.97
C HIS A 162 8.45 9.69 -4.70
N PHE A 163 7.94 8.68 -5.44
CA PHE A 163 8.30 7.28 -5.19
C PHE A 163 9.82 7.00 -5.22
N TRP A 164 10.59 7.81 -5.94
CA TRP A 164 12.04 7.70 -6.07
C TRP A 164 12.79 7.87 -4.74
N ILE A 165 12.18 8.46 -3.71
CA ILE A 165 12.76 8.55 -2.35
C ILE A 165 12.46 7.33 -1.50
N PHE A 166 11.48 6.49 -1.86
CA PHE A 166 11.02 5.39 -1.00
C PHE A 166 12.12 4.39 -0.65
N PRO A 167 13.09 4.06 -1.52
CA PRO A 167 14.21 3.20 -1.16
C PRO A 167 15.03 3.68 0.05
N LEU A 168 14.96 4.99 0.32
CA LEU A 168 15.71 5.66 1.37
C LEU A 168 15.00 5.60 2.73
N SER A 169 13.78 5.08 2.80
CA SER A 169 13.05 4.87 4.04
C SER A 169 12.43 3.48 4.06
N LEU A 170 12.80 2.69 5.06
CA LEU A 170 12.27 1.33 5.22
C LEU A 170 10.77 1.37 5.43
N GLN A 171 10.28 2.36 6.15
CA GLN A 171 8.85 2.55 6.35
C GLN A 171 8.03 2.68 5.05
N TYR A 172 8.58 3.27 3.99
CA TYR A 172 7.84 3.51 2.74
C TYR A 172 7.96 2.35 1.74
N THR A 173 9.08 1.62 1.80
CA THR A 173 9.47 0.66 0.76
C THR A 173 8.47 -0.49 0.58
N PRO A 174 8.00 -1.20 1.64
CA PRO A 174 7.13 -2.36 1.48
C PRO A 174 5.81 -2.04 0.79
N VAL A 175 5.10 -1.00 1.22
CA VAL A 175 3.80 -0.62 0.64
C VAL A 175 3.92 -0.31 -0.84
N PHE A 176 5.01 0.33 -1.26
CA PHE A 176 5.24 0.60 -2.67
C PHE A 176 5.52 -0.66 -3.49
N ILE A 177 6.42 -1.53 -3.00
CA ILE A 177 6.73 -2.81 -3.65
C ILE A 177 5.46 -3.66 -3.78
N ILE A 178 4.67 -3.77 -2.71
CA ILE A 178 3.41 -4.54 -2.72
C ILE A 178 2.42 -3.94 -3.72
N SER A 179 2.29 -2.62 -3.80
CA SER A 179 1.42 -1.96 -4.78
C SER A 179 1.80 -2.30 -6.22
N LEU A 180 3.10 -2.25 -6.54
CA LEU A 180 3.61 -2.54 -7.88
C LEU A 180 3.56 -4.02 -8.23
N LEU A 181 3.95 -4.91 -7.31
CA LEU A 181 3.81 -6.36 -7.50
C LEU A 181 2.34 -6.77 -7.60
N GLY A 182 1.43 -6.08 -6.90
CA GLY A 182 -0.01 -6.24 -7.04
C GLY A 182 -0.50 -5.93 -8.46
N ILE A 183 0.00 -4.84 -9.07
CA ILE A 183 -0.28 -4.51 -10.48
C ILE A 183 0.17 -5.64 -11.40
N VAL A 184 1.41 -6.10 -11.24
CA VAL A 184 1.97 -7.21 -12.02
C VAL A 184 1.13 -8.47 -11.86
N ALA A 185 0.73 -8.80 -10.63
CA ALA A 185 -0.05 -9.99 -10.32
C ALA A 185 -1.47 -9.93 -10.93
N VAL A 186 -2.13 -8.77 -10.88
CA VAL A 186 -3.42 -8.53 -11.56
C VAL A 186 -3.30 -8.82 -13.05
N ILE A 187 -2.29 -8.26 -13.71
CA ILE A 187 -2.05 -8.46 -15.15
C ILE A 187 -1.76 -9.93 -15.44
N ALA A 188 -0.88 -10.57 -14.66
CA ALA A 188 -0.50 -11.96 -14.86
C ALA A 188 -1.69 -12.93 -14.67
N ILE A 189 -2.53 -12.72 -13.66
CA ILE A 189 -3.73 -13.52 -13.43
C ILE A 189 -4.74 -13.30 -14.55
N HIS A 190 -4.94 -12.07 -14.99
CA HIS A 190 -5.83 -11.75 -16.11
C HIS A 190 -5.36 -12.41 -17.41
N GLN A 191 -4.07 -12.35 -17.74
CA GLN A 191 -3.50 -12.99 -18.93
C GLN A 191 -3.62 -14.53 -18.88
N ARG A 192 -3.39 -15.13 -17.71
CA ARG A 192 -3.41 -16.59 -17.56
C ARG A 192 -4.80 -17.20 -17.52
N TYR A 193 -5.76 -16.51 -16.90
CA TYR A 193 -7.07 -17.08 -16.59
C TYR A 193 -8.24 -16.34 -17.24
N GLY A 194 -7.98 -15.24 -17.94
CA GLY A 194 -8.99 -14.30 -18.40
C GLY A 194 -9.66 -13.56 -17.24
N TYR A 195 -10.85 -13.03 -17.50
CA TYR A 195 -11.70 -12.45 -16.47
C TYR A 195 -12.25 -13.54 -15.53
N ARG A 196 -11.73 -13.59 -14.29
CA ARG A 196 -12.20 -14.47 -13.21
C ARG A 196 -12.18 -13.79 -11.85
N LEU A 197 -13.35 -13.34 -11.38
CA LEU A 197 -13.50 -12.64 -10.11
C LEU A 197 -12.95 -13.41 -8.91
N SER A 198 -13.13 -14.73 -8.85
CA SER A 198 -12.64 -15.56 -7.73
C SER A 198 -11.13 -15.53 -7.56
N LYS A 199 -10.36 -15.48 -8.66
CA LYS A 199 -8.90 -15.35 -8.58
C LYS A 199 -8.48 -13.95 -8.14
N MET A 200 -9.24 -12.93 -8.52
CA MET A 200 -9.02 -11.56 -8.04
C MET A 200 -9.36 -11.43 -6.55
N VAL A 201 -10.44 -12.05 -6.07
CA VAL A 201 -10.78 -12.11 -4.64
C VAL A 201 -9.60 -12.68 -3.83
N LEU A 202 -9.06 -13.85 -4.21
CA LEU A 202 -7.89 -14.42 -3.52
C LEU A 202 -6.66 -13.51 -3.58
N LEU A 203 -6.41 -12.87 -4.73
CA LEU A 203 -5.31 -11.94 -4.90
C LEU A 203 -5.44 -10.71 -3.98
N PHE A 204 -6.59 -10.03 -4.01
CA PHE A 204 -6.81 -8.82 -3.22
C PHE A 204 -6.80 -9.11 -1.72
N PHE A 205 -7.28 -10.28 -1.29
CA PHE A 205 -7.11 -10.76 0.09
C PHE A 205 -5.64 -10.88 0.46
N THR A 206 -4.84 -11.53 -0.40
CA THR A 206 -3.39 -11.70 -0.20
C THR A 206 -2.69 -10.35 -0.13
N ILE A 207 -3.00 -9.42 -1.06
CA ILE A 207 -2.41 -8.08 -1.07
C ILE A 207 -2.72 -7.36 0.24
N GLY A 208 -3.99 -7.38 0.70
CA GLY A 208 -4.36 -6.76 1.97
C GLY A 208 -3.63 -7.36 3.17
N SER A 209 -3.54 -8.69 3.21
CA SER A 209 -2.84 -9.43 4.28
C SER A 209 -1.35 -9.13 4.32
N VAL A 210 -0.66 -9.24 3.18
CA VAL A 210 0.78 -8.94 3.08
C VAL A 210 1.05 -7.47 3.37
N THR A 211 0.16 -6.56 2.95
CA THR A 211 0.26 -5.14 3.31
C THR A 211 0.24 -4.96 4.81
N ASN A 212 -0.69 -5.60 5.53
CA ASN A 212 -0.77 -5.50 6.99
C ASN A 212 0.46 -6.05 7.72
N PHE A 213 1.07 -7.11 7.17
CA PHE A 213 2.26 -7.72 7.76
C PHE A 213 3.44 -6.73 7.83
N PHE A 214 3.63 -5.90 6.80
CA PHE A 214 4.70 -4.90 6.75
C PHE A 214 4.28 -3.49 7.19
N ASP A 215 3.05 -3.07 6.90
CA ASP A 215 2.65 -1.67 7.04
C ASP A 215 2.43 -1.25 8.49
N LEU A 216 2.98 -0.09 8.88
CA LEU A 216 2.71 0.55 10.17
C LEU A 216 1.71 1.71 10.04
N LEU A 217 0.67 1.51 9.23
CA LEU A 217 -0.32 2.53 8.87
C LEU A 217 0.32 3.70 8.10
N THR A 218 1.01 3.42 6.98
CA THR A 218 1.54 4.49 6.11
C THR A 218 0.47 5.02 5.17
N VAL A 219 0.36 4.42 3.99
CA VAL A 219 -0.64 4.67 2.95
C VAL A 219 -1.10 3.34 2.34
N PRO A 220 -1.57 2.37 3.17
CA PRO A 220 -1.85 1.00 2.72
C PRO A 220 -2.89 0.93 1.61
N LEU A 221 -3.79 1.92 1.51
CA LEU A 221 -4.79 2.01 0.45
C LEU A 221 -4.18 2.05 -0.97
N LEU A 222 -2.91 2.46 -1.15
CA LEU A 222 -2.25 2.39 -2.45
C LEU A 222 -2.11 0.95 -2.96
N THR A 223 -1.92 -0.02 -2.04
CA THR A 223 -1.81 -1.44 -2.38
C THR A 223 -3.11 -2.02 -2.93
N PHE A 224 -4.25 -1.43 -2.57
CA PHE A 224 -5.53 -1.75 -3.19
C PHE A 224 -5.74 -0.96 -4.48
N ALA A 225 -5.66 0.37 -4.39
CA ALA A 225 -6.15 1.27 -5.41
C ALA A 225 -5.38 1.12 -6.73
N PHE A 226 -4.06 0.97 -6.70
CA PHE A 226 -3.27 0.82 -7.92
C PHE A 226 -3.58 -0.50 -8.65
N PRO A 227 -3.45 -1.70 -8.02
CA PRO A 227 -3.85 -2.94 -8.67
C PRO A 227 -5.32 -2.95 -9.11
N TRP A 228 -6.22 -2.37 -8.32
CA TRP A 228 -7.63 -2.31 -8.66
C TRP A 228 -7.91 -1.43 -9.88
N MET A 229 -7.26 -0.27 -10.03
CA MET A 229 -7.42 0.55 -11.24
C MET A 229 -6.91 -0.16 -12.48
N ILE A 230 -5.79 -0.90 -12.38
CA ILE A 230 -5.30 -1.74 -13.48
C ILE A 230 -6.33 -2.82 -13.84
N TYR A 231 -6.85 -3.54 -12.84
CA TYR A 231 -7.91 -4.52 -13.04
C TYR A 231 -9.12 -3.89 -13.73
N PHE A 232 -9.56 -2.73 -13.24
CA PHE A 232 -10.73 -2.03 -13.75
C PHE A 232 -10.58 -1.60 -15.21
N VAL A 233 -9.39 -1.13 -15.60
CA VAL A 233 -9.08 -0.80 -16.99
C VAL A 233 -9.08 -2.05 -17.86
N LEU A 234 -8.40 -3.13 -17.45
CA LEU A 234 -8.33 -4.38 -18.23
C LEU A 234 -9.71 -4.94 -18.58
N VAL A 235 -10.67 -4.87 -17.65
CA VAL A 235 -12.02 -5.42 -17.87
C VAL A 235 -12.96 -4.46 -18.61
N ASN A 236 -12.67 -3.16 -18.67
CA ASN A 236 -13.53 -2.15 -19.31
C ASN A 236 -12.95 -1.52 -20.59
N GLN A 237 -11.68 -1.74 -20.92
CA GLN A 237 -11.02 -1.09 -22.06
C GLN A 237 -11.47 -1.64 -23.43
N HIS A 238 -11.98 -2.88 -23.48
CA HIS A 238 -12.43 -3.54 -24.72
C HIS A 238 -13.92 -3.88 -24.73
N HIS A 239 -14.61 -3.84 -23.59
CA HIS A 239 -15.99 -4.29 -23.52
C HIS A 239 -16.83 -3.33 -22.68
N ARG A 240 -18.03 -3.04 -23.16
CA ARG A 240 -19.02 -2.29 -22.36
C ARG A 240 -19.60 -3.19 -21.28
N ARG A 241 -19.29 -2.89 -20.02
CA ARG A 241 -19.87 -3.58 -18.86
C ARG A 241 -20.98 -2.72 -18.25
N HIS A 242 -21.92 -3.36 -17.58
CA HIS A 242 -22.97 -2.65 -16.87
C HIS A 242 -22.44 -2.04 -15.57
N PHE A 243 -22.91 -0.84 -15.20
CA PHE A 243 -22.54 -0.15 -13.97
C PHE A 243 -22.63 -1.05 -12.72
N LYS A 244 -23.75 -1.75 -12.55
CA LYS A 244 -23.96 -2.66 -11.40
C LYS A 244 -22.85 -3.71 -11.26
N HIS A 245 -22.34 -4.23 -12.37
CA HIS A 245 -21.29 -5.24 -12.35
C HIS A 245 -19.95 -4.63 -11.90
N ASN A 246 -19.57 -3.51 -12.51
CA ASN A 246 -18.38 -2.76 -12.10
C ASN A 246 -18.44 -2.29 -10.64
N LEU A 247 -19.59 -1.81 -10.18
CA LEU A 247 -19.79 -1.43 -8.79
C LEU A 247 -19.66 -2.65 -7.86
N SER A 248 -20.34 -3.75 -8.18
CA SER A 248 -20.31 -4.97 -7.35
C SER A 248 -18.88 -5.50 -7.16
N GLU A 249 -18.07 -5.51 -8.22
CA GLU A 249 -16.70 -5.97 -8.13
C GLU A 249 -15.80 -5.02 -7.37
N THR A 250 -15.97 -3.71 -7.57
CA THR A 250 -15.27 -2.69 -6.79
C THR A 250 -15.49 -2.92 -5.30
N VAL A 251 -16.75 -3.12 -4.89
CA VAL A 251 -17.11 -3.38 -3.50
C VAL A 251 -16.55 -4.72 -3.02
N ILE A 252 -16.71 -5.80 -3.78
CA ILE A 252 -16.23 -7.14 -3.42
C ILE A 252 -14.70 -7.15 -3.25
N LEU A 253 -13.96 -6.59 -4.21
CA LEU A 253 -12.49 -6.58 -4.17
C LEU A 253 -11.97 -5.65 -3.08
N GLY A 254 -12.60 -4.47 -2.89
CA GLY A 254 -12.27 -3.55 -1.81
C GLY A 254 -12.52 -4.17 -0.43
N TRP A 255 -13.68 -4.81 -0.24
CA TRP A 255 -14.01 -5.52 1.00
C TRP A 255 -13.07 -6.70 1.24
N THR A 256 -12.73 -7.45 0.20
CA THR A 256 -11.83 -8.59 0.33
C THR A 256 -10.40 -8.16 0.72
N TRP A 257 -9.90 -7.09 0.12
CA TRP A 257 -8.63 -6.48 0.55
C TRP A 257 -8.69 -6.02 2.01
N PHE A 258 -9.78 -5.35 2.39
CA PHE A 258 -10.00 -4.88 3.76
C PHE A 258 -10.03 -6.04 4.75
N MET A 259 -10.73 -7.14 4.44
CA MET A 259 -10.76 -8.34 5.27
C MET A 259 -9.38 -8.98 5.38
N GLY A 260 -8.61 -9.08 4.29
CA GLY A 260 -7.23 -9.57 4.32
C GLY A 260 -6.36 -8.74 5.27
N TYR A 261 -6.47 -7.42 5.19
CA TYR A 261 -5.73 -6.49 6.04
C TYR A 261 -6.17 -6.59 7.51
N GLY A 262 -7.47 -6.47 7.78
CA GLY A 262 -8.05 -6.45 9.13
C GLY A 262 -7.92 -7.76 9.89
N LEU A 263 -8.15 -8.91 9.22
CA LEU A 263 -7.98 -10.22 9.86
C LEU A 263 -6.51 -10.51 10.19
N THR A 264 -5.58 -10.03 9.37
CA THR A 264 -4.14 -10.17 9.64
C THR A 264 -3.76 -9.41 10.90
N TRP A 265 -4.28 -8.19 11.11
CA TRP A 265 -4.12 -7.47 12.37
C TRP A 265 -4.73 -8.22 13.55
N ALA A 266 -5.99 -8.66 13.44
CA ALA A 266 -6.67 -9.39 14.50
C ALA A 266 -5.91 -10.67 14.91
N SER A 267 -5.29 -11.36 13.95
CA SER A 267 -4.45 -12.52 14.23
C SER A 267 -3.19 -12.17 15.02
N LYS A 268 -2.55 -11.01 14.78
CA LYS A 268 -1.41 -10.55 15.59
C LYS A 268 -1.80 -10.41 17.06
N TRP A 269 -2.94 -9.78 17.30
CA TRP A 269 -3.42 -9.50 18.65
C TRP A 269 -3.85 -10.78 19.36
N SER A 270 -4.49 -11.70 18.63
CA SER A 270 -4.89 -13.01 19.15
C SER A 270 -3.68 -13.85 19.55
N ILE A 271 -2.73 -14.04 18.64
CA ILE A 271 -1.51 -14.83 18.87
C ILE A 271 -0.64 -14.17 19.95
N GLY A 272 -0.47 -12.84 19.86
CA GLY A 272 0.29 -12.06 20.83
C GLY A 272 -0.29 -12.15 22.24
N SER A 273 -1.62 -12.09 22.40
CA SER A 273 -2.24 -12.17 23.74
C SER A 273 -2.01 -13.53 24.40
N VAL A 274 -2.03 -14.62 23.62
CA VAL A 274 -1.77 -15.97 24.13
C VAL A 274 -0.29 -16.13 24.52
N ILE A 275 0.64 -15.69 23.67
CA ILE A 275 2.09 -15.88 23.87
C ILE A 275 2.65 -14.96 24.95
N LEU A 276 2.27 -13.68 24.95
CA LEU A 276 2.78 -12.68 25.88
C LEU A 276 2.01 -12.65 27.21
N LYS A 277 0.88 -13.36 27.28
CA LYS A 277 -0.02 -13.37 28.44
C LYS A 277 -0.49 -11.96 28.85
N ASP A 278 -0.69 -11.09 27.86
CA ASP A 278 -1.17 -9.71 28.03
C ASP A 278 -2.36 -9.44 27.12
N ASN A 279 -3.22 -8.49 27.48
CA ASN A 279 -4.38 -8.11 26.69
C ASN A 279 -4.00 -7.14 25.56
N SER A 280 -3.47 -7.69 24.46
CA SER A 280 -3.09 -6.90 23.29
C SER A 280 -4.28 -6.14 22.67
N PHE A 281 -5.50 -6.66 22.80
CA PHE A 281 -6.70 -6.01 22.27
C PHE A 281 -7.04 -4.70 23.00
N ALA A 282 -6.90 -4.67 24.34
CA ALA A 282 -7.11 -3.44 25.11
C ALA A 282 -6.12 -2.34 24.73
N ASN A 283 -4.84 -2.71 24.56
CA ASN A 283 -3.79 -1.78 24.12
C ASN A 283 -4.08 -1.22 22.71
N VAL A 284 -4.60 -2.05 21.80
CA VAL A 284 -5.00 -1.64 20.45
C VAL A 284 -6.20 -0.70 20.49
N ALA A 285 -7.22 -0.97 21.29
CA ALA A 285 -8.43 -0.15 21.37
C ALA A 285 -8.09 1.31 21.77
N ASN A 286 -7.22 1.48 22.77
CA ASN A 286 -6.72 2.80 23.17
C ASN A 286 -5.99 3.52 22.01
N GLN A 287 -5.17 2.79 21.25
CA GLN A 287 -4.46 3.36 20.10
C GLN A 287 -5.40 3.73 18.96
N ILE A 288 -6.44 2.94 18.69
CA ILE A 288 -7.46 3.28 17.69
C ILE A 288 -8.16 4.59 18.09
N ALA A 289 -8.60 4.71 19.34
CA ALA A 289 -9.26 5.92 19.84
C ALA A 289 -8.38 7.18 19.68
N LEU A 290 -7.09 7.07 20.02
CA LEU A 290 -6.13 8.16 19.82
C LEU A 290 -5.97 8.55 18.35
N ARG A 291 -5.97 7.58 17.43
CA ARG A 291 -5.78 7.83 15.99
C ARG A 291 -7.02 8.43 15.32
N THR A 292 -8.22 8.16 15.86
CA THR A 292 -9.49 8.70 15.36
C THR A 292 -9.83 10.06 15.97
N GLY A 293 -9.66 10.22 17.29
CA GLY A 293 -10.15 11.36 18.05
C GLY A 293 -9.09 12.34 18.57
N GLY A 294 -7.80 11.97 18.55
CA GLY A 294 -6.74 12.76 19.16
C GLY A 294 -6.74 12.67 20.69
N LYS A 295 -5.97 13.54 21.35
CA LYS A 295 -6.06 13.74 22.81
C LYS A 295 -7.26 14.64 23.13
N THR A 296 -7.74 14.59 24.38
CA THR A 296 -8.94 15.31 24.85
C THR A 296 -8.96 16.82 24.53
N ASP A 297 -7.80 17.43 24.28
CA ASP A 297 -7.66 18.87 24.07
C ASP A 297 -7.34 19.26 22.61
N GLU A 298 -7.19 18.30 21.68
CA GLU A 298 -6.91 18.59 20.27
C GLU A 298 -8.20 18.63 19.43
N VAL A 299 -8.65 19.83 19.04
CA VAL A 299 -9.71 19.97 18.03
C VAL A 299 -9.08 19.87 16.64
N LEU A 300 -9.30 18.75 15.95
CA LEU A 300 -8.75 18.49 14.61
C LEU A 300 -9.78 18.72 13.50
N ASP A 301 -9.56 19.73 12.67
CA ASP A 301 -10.37 19.99 11.48
C ASP A 301 -9.87 19.16 10.27
N ALA A 302 -10.74 18.26 9.80
CA ALA A 302 -10.47 17.45 8.62
C ALA A 302 -10.22 18.30 7.36
N ILE A 303 -10.92 19.43 7.20
CA ILE A 303 -10.78 20.31 6.03
C ILE A 303 -9.37 20.91 5.98
N GLU A 304 -8.84 21.36 7.12
CA GLU A 304 -7.48 21.90 7.20
C GLU A 304 -6.42 20.83 6.92
N ILE A 305 -6.60 19.63 7.46
CA ILE A 305 -5.72 18.48 7.19
C ILE A 305 -5.70 18.17 5.69
N ILE A 306 -6.88 18.09 5.07
CA ILE A 306 -7.05 17.88 3.63
C ILE A 306 -6.32 18.98 2.85
N LYS A 307 -6.57 20.26 3.15
CA LYS A 307 -5.90 21.40 2.49
C LYS A 307 -4.37 21.31 2.58
N ASN A 308 -3.83 20.96 3.76
CA ASN A 308 -2.40 20.80 3.95
C ASN A 308 -1.84 19.64 3.12
N MET A 309 -2.49 18.47 3.14
CA MET A 309 -2.07 17.31 2.35
C MET A 309 -2.11 17.61 0.84
N TRP A 310 -3.15 18.27 0.34
CA TRP A 310 -3.23 18.69 -1.06
C TRP A 310 -2.14 19.69 -1.45
N LYS A 311 -1.80 20.64 -0.56
CA LYS A 311 -0.68 21.57 -0.79
C LYS A 311 0.66 20.85 -0.89
N ILE A 312 0.85 19.75 -0.14
CA ILE A 312 2.05 18.91 -0.24
C ILE A 312 2.05 18.10 -1.54
N LEU A 313 0.91 17.55 -1.96
CA LEU A 313 0.78 16.78 -3.20
C LEU A 313 0.96 17.64 -4.46
N LEU A 314 0.37 18.84 -4.45
CA LEU A 314 0.24 19.72 -5.61
C LEU A 314 0.91 21.08 -5.38
N PRO A 315 2.25 21.15 -5.28
CA PRO A 315 2.95 22.41 -5.46
C PRO A 315 2.70 22.96 -6.88
N LYS A 316 2.95 24.26 -7.11
CA LYS A 316 2.67 24.93 -8.40
C LYS A 316 3.21 24.16 -9.62
N THR A 317 4.38 23.54 -9.50
CA THR A 317 5.01 22.73 -10.55
C THR A 317 4.22 21.46 -10.89
N ALA A 318 3.65 20.78 -9.90
CA ALA A 318 2.83 19.58 -10.11
C ALA A 318 1.52 19.90 -10.84
N MET A 319 0.93 21.08 -10.62
CA MET A 319 -0.29 21.50 -11.32
C MET A 319 -0.10 21.59 -12.84
N ILE A 320 1.08 22.07 -13.28
CA ILE A 320 1.42 22.15 -14.72
C ILE A 320 1.40 20.74 -15.33
N ILE A 321 1.99 19.76 -14.65
CA ILE A 321 2.05 18.37 -15.09
C ILE A 321 0.63 17.78 -15.25
N LEU A 322 -0.28 18.07 -14.31
CA LEU A 322 -1.67 17.64 -14.40
C LEU A 322 -2.40 18.26 -15.60
N VAL A 323 -2.23 19.56 -15.84
CA VAL A 323 -2.83 20.24 -17.00
C VAL A 323 -2.33 19.62 -18.31
N VAL A 324 -1.04 19.30 -18.42
CA VAL A 324 -0.47 18.60 -19.58
C VAL A 324 -1.17 17.26 -19.80
N TRP A 325 -1.39 16.47 -18.75
CA TRP A 325 -2.12 15.20 -18.86
C TRP A 325 -3.56 15.37 -19.34
N LEU A 326 -4.26 16.38 -18.81
CA LEU A 326 -5.61 16.69 -19.24
C LEU A 326 -5.64 17.02 -20.74
N ILE A 327 -4.70 17.85 -21.21
CA ILE A 327 -4.57 18.20 -22.64
C ILE A 327 -4.27 16.96 -23.48
N ILE A 328 -3.32 16.10 -23.07
CA ILE A 328 -3.00 14.85 -23.79
C ILE A 328 -4.24 13.97 -23.96
N LEU A 329 -5.02 13.77 -22.90
CA LEU A 329 -6.25 12.99 -22.96
C LEU A 329 -7.33 13.64 -23.85
N LEU A 330 -7.49 14.96 -23.76
CA LEU A 330 -8.43 15.69 -24.61
C LEU A 330 -8.06 15.61 -26.10
N VAL A 331 -6.78 15.75 -26.46
CA VAL A 331 -6.31 15.61 -27.85
C VAL A 331 -6.59 14.21 -28.39
N GLN A 332 -6.43 13.16 -27.57
CA GLN A 332 -6.77 11.79 -27.97
C GLN A 332 -8.28 11.56 -28.14
N SER A 333 -9.10 12.34 -27.43
CA SER A 333 -10.55 12.18 -27.37
C SER A 333 -11.32 12.59 -28.63
N PHE A 334 -10.73 13.41 -29.52
CA PHE A 334 -11.38 13.89 -30.73
C PHE A 334 -11.65 12.79 -31.79
N LYS A 335 -11.38 11.53 -31.46
CA LYS A 335 -11.52 10.37 -32.37
C LYS A 335 -12.66 9.40 -32.01
N GLY A 336 -13.46 9.67 -30.98
CA GLY A 336 -14.47 8.71 -30.47
C GLY A 336 -15.87 9.29 -30.27
N VAL A 337 -16.89 8.46 -30.47
CA VAL A 337 -18.29 8.78 -30.12
C VAL A 337 -18.53 8.44 -28.65
N LYS A 338 -19.13 9.37 -27.90
CA LYS A 338 -19.32 9.26 -26.46
C LYS A 338 -20.67 8.59 -26.15
N SER A 339 -20.66 7.41 -25.53
CA SER A 339 -21.88 6.75 -25.04
C SER A 339 -22.10 7.05 -23.55
N TYR A 340 -23.24 7.66 -23.21
CA TYR A 340 -23.62 7.92 -21.81
C TYR A 340 -23.58 6.68 -20.92
N GLN A 341 -23.96 5.52 -21.45
CA GLN A 341 -23.95 4.25 -20.70
C GLN A 341 -22.53 3.81 -20.31
N HIS A 342 -21.54 4.06 -21.18
CA HIS A 342 -20.14 3.76 -20.88
C HIS A 342 -19.59 4.67 -19.78
N TRP A 343 -19.92 5.97 -19.85
CA TRP A 343 -19.59 6.95 -18.80
C TRP A 343 -20.18 6.52 -17.46
N LEU A 344 -21.46 6.16 -17.44
CA LEU A 344 -22.11 5.66 -16.24
C LEU A 344 -21.42 4.38 -15.72
N SER A 345 -21.05 3.45 -16.60
CA SER A 345 -20.42 2.19 -16.20
C SER A 345 -19.06 2.34 -15.51
N THR A 346 -18.34 3.43 -15.80
CA THR A 346 -16.99 3.69 -15.28
C THR A 346 -16.99 4.60 -14.05
N THR A 347 -18.15 5.13 -13.63
CA THR A 347 -18.30 5.96 -12.41
C THR A 347 -17.82 5.33 -11.10
N PRO A 348 -17.70 3.99 -10.91
CA PRO A 348 -17.04 3.45 -9.72
C PRO A 348 -15.62 3.97 -9.49
N LEU A 349 -14.90 4.42 -10.53
CA LEU A 349 -13.62 5.12 -10.38
C LEU A 349 -13.77 6.42 -9.59
N LEU A 350 -14.82 7.21 -9.85
CA LEU A 350 -15.11 8.45 -9.13
C LEU A 350 -15.50 8.17 -7.67
N MET A 351 -16.16 7.04 -7.40
CA MET A 351 -16.44 6.61 -6.02
C MET A 351 -15.13 6.26 -5.29
N VAL A 352 -14.21 5.53 -5.93
CA VAL A 352 -12.88 5.25 -5.35
C VAL A 352 -12.06 6.52 -5.17
N ALA A 353 -12.25 7.53 -6.02
CA ALA A 353 -11.60 8.84 -5.86
C ALA A 353 -11.96 9.56 -4.54
N LEU A 354 -13.10 9.20 -3.92
CA LEU A 354 -13.55 9.76 -2.64
C LEU A 354 -13.01 9.02 -1.40
N VAL A 355 -12.45 7.82 -1.57
CA VAL A 355 -11.95 6.98 -0.46
C VAL A 355 -10.88 7.70 0.39
N PRO A 356 -9.92 8.46 -0.17
CA PRO A 356 -8.95 9.20 0.64
C PRO A 356 -9.58 10.20 1.61
N PHE A 357 -10.72 10.81 1.24
CA PHE A 357 -11.42 11.78 2.10
C PHE A 357 -12.05 11.07 3.31
N VAL A 358 -12.67 9.91 3.07
CA VAL A 358 -13.20 9.05 4.14
C VAL A 358 -12.08 8.61 5.08
N TRP A 359 -10.92 8.21 4.53
CA TRP A 359 -9.76 7.81 5.33
C TRP A 359 -9.25 8.95 6.23
N VAL A 360 -9.13 10.17 5.71
CA VAL A 360 -8.72 11.33 6.50
C VAL A 360 -9.73 11.64 7.60
N PHE A 361 -11.04 11.52 7.31
CA PHE A 361 -12.08 11.74 8.29
C PHE A 361 -12.05 10.73 9.44
N ILE A 362 -11.77 9.45 9.14
CA ILE A 362 -11.67 8.40 10.16
C ILE A 362 -10.37 8.55 10.97
N LEU A 363 -9.25 8.86 10.34
CA LEU A 363 -7.91 8.86 10.95
C LEU A 363 -7.33 10.28 11.08
N LYS A 364 -8.11 11.23 11.61
CA LYS A 364 -7.73 12.67 11.64
C LYS A 364 -6.39 12.89 12.33
N ASN A 365 -6.22 12.40 13.55
CA ASN A 365 -4.98 12.60 14.33
C ASN A 365 -3.76 12.01 13.61
N HIS A 366 -3.90 10.81 13.05
CA HIS A 366 -2.84 10.21 12.25
C HIS A 366 -2.46 11.07 11.04
N ASN A 367 -3.45 11.49 10.25
CA ASN A 367 -3.18 12.30 9.05
C ASN A 367 -2.66 13.71 9.38
N PHE A 368 -3.03 14.28 10.53
CA PHE A 368 -2.49 15.56 10.99
C PHE A 368 -0.99 15.48 11.28
N HIS A 369 -0.55 14.54 12.14
CA HIS A 369 0.85 14.41 12.50
C HIS A 369 1.73 13.83 11.39
N HIS A 370 1.14 13.03 10.51
CA HIS A 370 1.85 12.31 9.46
C HIS A 370 1.57 12.82 8.04
N ALA A 371 1.02 14.02 7.90
CA ALA A 371 0.70 14.65 6.61
C ALA A 371 1.87 14.61 5.59
N TYR A 372 3.11 14.63 6.07
CA TYR A 372 4.32 14.57 5.25
C TYR A 372 4.49 13.26 4.46
N PHE A 373 3.81 12.17 4.83
CA PHE A 373 3.70 10.98 4.01
C PHE A 373 2.27 10.56 3.67
N THR A 374 1.29 10.86 4.51
CA THR A 374 -0.09 10.45 4.26
C THR A 374 -0.72 11.21 3.10
N TYR A 375 -0.17 12.39 2.71
CA TYR A 375 -0.64 13.16 1.55
C TYR A 375 -0.75 12.31 0.28
N ARG A 376 0.09 11.28 0.17
CA ARG A 376 0.15 10.36 -0.96
C ARG A 376 -1.16 9.62 -1.20
N LEU A 377 -2.04 9.52 -0.20
CA LEU A 377 -3.39 8.97 -0.38
C LEU A 377 -4.18 9.69 -1.47
N PHE A 378 -4.02 11.00 -1.62
CA PHE A 378 -4.75 11.78 -2.63
C PHE A 378 -4.31 11.49 -4.08
N ILE A 379 -3.23 10.72 -4.29
CA ILE A 379 -2.93 10.22 -5.63
C ILE A 379 -4.01 9.24 -6.13
N ILE A 380 -4.74 8.59 -5.22
CA ILE A 380 -5.88 7.74 -5.58
C ILE A 380 -6.97 8.61 -6.23
N THR A 381 -7.25 9.78 -5.68
CA THR A 381 -8.22 10.72 -6.25
C THR A 381 -7.82 11.13 -7.65
N LEU A 382 -6.57 11.59 -7.83
CA LEU A 382 -6.09 12.02 -9.15
C LEU A 382 -6.08 10.86 -10.14
N PHE A 383 -5.47 9.73 -9.78
CA PHE A 383 -5.32 8.60 -10.69
C PHE A 383 -6.65 7.98 -11.08
N SER A 384 -7.63 7.92 -10.17
CA SER A 384 -9.00 7.51 -10.48
C SER A 384 -9.66 8.41 -11.51
N VAL A 385 -9.56 9.74 -11.34
CA VAL A 385 -10.14 10.72 -12.27
C VAL A 385 -9.47 10.63 -13.64
N TYR A 386 -8.13 10.57 -13.70
CA TYR A 386 -7.43 10.41 -14.98
C TYR A 386 -7.70 9.07 -15.64
N THR A 387 -7.86 7.99 -14.86
CA THR A 387 -8.26 6.67 -15.38
C THR A 387 -9.69 6.69 -15.93
N TYR A 388 -10.59 7.39 -15.24
CA TYR A 388 -11.97 7.58 -15.71
C TYR A 388 -11.99 8.35 -17.04
N LEU A 389 -11.23 9.43 -17.14
CA LEU A 389 -11.09 10.19 -18.38
C LEU A 389 -10.43 9.33 -19.47
N TYR A 390 -9.37 8.59 -19.17
CA TYR A 390 -8.70 7.69 -20.12
C TYR A 390 -9.66 6.68 -20.74
N LEU A 391 -10.47 5.97 -19.93
CA LEU A 391 -11.42 4.97 -20.42
C LEU A 391 -12.56 5.57 -21.24
N ASN A 392 -12.99 6.79 -20.92
CA ASN A 392 -14.13 7.43 -21.59
C ASN A 392 -13.74 8.22 -22.84
N LEU A 393 -12.51 8.71 -22.91
CA LEU A 393 -12.02 9.50 -24.04
C LEU A 393 -11.37 8.63 -25.13
N ASN A 394 -10.82 7.46 -24.78
CA ASN A 394 -10.19 6.54 -25.74
C ASN A 394 -11.11 5.43 -26.26
N GLN A 395 -12.41 5.49 -25.99
CA GLN A 395 -13.35 4.50 -26.50
C GLN A 395 -13.48 4.63 -28.03
N ARG A 396 -13.12 3.56 -28.76
CA ARG A 396 -13.38 3.44 -30.20
C ARG A 396 -14.73 2.76 -30.41
N ASN A 397 -15.38 3.05 -31.55
CA ASN A 397 -16.61 2.37 -31.94
C ASN A 397 -16.33 0.86 -32.04
N GLU A 398 -17.07 0.07 -31.27
CA GLU A 398 -17.40 -1.31 -31.63
C GLU A 398 -18.76 -1.30 -32.32
#